data_AF-N1ZTS9-F1
#
_entry.id   AF-N1ZTS9-F1
#
_cell.length_a   1.000
_cell.length_b   1.000
_cell.length_c   1.000
_cell.angle_alpha   90.00
_cell.angle_beta   90.00
_cell.angle_gamma   90.00
#
_symmetry.space_group_name_H-M   'P 1'
#
loop_
_entity.id
_entity.type
_entity.pdbx_description
1 polymer ?
#
loop_
_entity_poly.entity_id
_entity_poly.type
_entity_poly.pdbx_seq_one_letter_code
_entity_poly.pdbx_strand_id
1 'polypeptide(L)'
;DGEVPLDNNATESTLRGFCIGRHNWKLIDTIRGARSSAIIYSITETAKANDLKVYEYVEYLLTEIPKHEDDTNRDFLEDLLPWSPNLPEQCRKSNKYEVK
;
A
#
# COMPACT_ATOMS: atom_id res chain seq x y z
N ASP A 1 12.73 -23.18 1.65
CA ASP A 1 12.40 -21.78 1.94
C ASP A 1 13.65 -20.95 1.72
N GLY A 2 13.77 -20.37 0.54
CA GLY A 2 14.97 -19.72 -0.01
C GLY A 2 14.63 -18.81 -1.19
N GLU A 3 13.37 -18.36 -1.24
CA GLU A 3 12.82 -17.51 -2.29
C GLU A 3 13.04 -16.02 -1.99
N VAL A 4 13.59 -15.69 -0.82
CA VAL A 4 13.96 -14.32 -0.47
C VAL A 4 15.37 -14.06 -1.02
N PRO A 5 15.53 -13.21 -2.06
CA PRO A 5 16.84 -12.86 -2.57
C PRO A 5 17.67 -12.19 -1.46
N LEU A 6 18.98 -12.46 -1.45
CA LEU A 6 19.92 -11.85 -0.50
C LEU A 6 20.09 -10.35 -0.77
N ASP A 7 19.80 -9.92 -2.00
CA ASP A 7 19.86 -8.53 -2.44
C ASP A 7 18.50 -7.82 -2.31
N ASN A 8 18.57 -6.51 -2.11
CA ASN A 8 17.41 -5.62 -2.00
C ASN A 8 17.05 -4.96 -3.34
N ASN A 9 17.57 -5.47 -4.47
CA ASN A 9 17.51 -4.80 -5.76
C ASN A 9 16.06 -4.60 -6.24
N ALA A 10 15.17 -5.56 -5.94
CA ALA A 10 13.74 -5.42 -6.21
C ALA A 10 13.13 -4.22 -5.46
N THR A 11 13.45 -4.08 -4.17
CA THR A 11 12.99 -2.96 -3.34
C THR A 11 13.58 -1.63 -3.82
N GLU A 12 14.88 -1.59 -4.12
CA GLU A 12 15.57 -0.38 -4.61
C GLU A 12 15.03 0.07 -5.97
N SER A 13 14.78 -0.87 -6.89
CA SER A 13 14.20 -0.59 -8.20
C SER A 13 12.80 0.01 -8.08
N THR A 14 11.97 -0.53 -7.19
CA THR A 14 10.65 0.02 -6.89
C THR A 14 10.77 1.43 -6.29
N LEU A 15 11.62 1.62 -5.29
CA LEU A 15 11.84 2.95 -4.66
C LEU A 15 12.49 3.98 -5.59
N ARG A 16 13.15 3.56 -6.68
CA ARG A 16 13.87 4.45 -7.59
C ARG A 16 12.99 5.56 -8.16
N GLY A 17 11.74 5.26 -8.50
CA GLY A 17 10.78 6.25 -9.02
C GLY A 17 10.49 7.37 -8.02
N PHE A 18 10.40 7.03 -6.73
CA PHE A 18 10.26 7.98 -5.62
C PHE A 18 11.51 8.89 -5.49
N CYS A 19 12.70 8.28 -5.49
CA CYS A 19 13.96 9.00 -5.34
C CYS A 19 14.23 9.98 -6.49
N ILE A 20 13.87 9.60 -7.73
CA ILE A 20 13.98 10.47 -8.91
C ILE A 20 12.96 11.62 -8.83
N GLY A 21 11.73 11.34 -8.35
CA GLY A 21 10.67 12.33 -8.17
C GLY A 21 10.89 13.33 -7.03
N ARG A 22 11.91 13.15 -6.18
CA ARG A 22 12.22 14.00 -5.02
C ARG A 22 12.36 15.49 -5.37
N HIS A 23 12.79 15.82 -6.59
CA HIS A 23 12.85 17.21 -7.04
C HIS A 23 11.47 17.80 -7.39
N ASN A 24 10.52 16.95 -7.80
CA ASN A 24 9.15 17.35 -8.12
C ASN A 24 8.25 17.39 -6.86
N TRP A 25 8.58 16.65 -5.81
CA TRP A 25 7.79 16.56 -4.59
C TRP A 25 8.31 17.55 -3.54
N LYS A 26 8.07 18.84 -3.81
CA LYS A 26 8.45 19.96 -2.91
C LYS A 26 7.81 19.88 -1.51
N LEU A 27 6.88 18.95 -1.29
CA LEU A 27 6.26 18.67 0.01
C LEU A 27 7.15 17.84 0.95
N ILE A 28 8.21 17.20 0.44
CA ILE A 28 9.14 16.35 1.22
C ILE A 28 10.39 17.15 1.63
N ASP A 29 10.22 18.38 2.10
CA ASP A 29 11.31 19.18 2.65
C ASP A 29 11.49 18.94 4.17
N THR A 30 10.63 18.11 4.76
CA THR A 30 10.65 17.81 6.20
C THR A 30 10.75 16.32 6.48
N ILE A 31 11.39 15.95 7.60
CA ILE A 31 11.49 14.55 8.07
C ILE A 31 10.10 13.92 8.21
N ARG A 32 9.12 14.70 8.68
CA ARG A 32 7.73 14.26 8.81
C ARG A 32 7.11 13.96 7.45
N GLY A 33 7.32 14.83 6.45
CA GLY A 33 6.88 14.60 5.07
C GLY A 33 7.48 13.33 4.47
N ALA A 34 8.79 13.13 4.65
CA ALA A 34 9.47 11.92 4.19
C ALA A 34 8.89 10.64 4.82
N ARG A 35 8.63 10.67 6.13
CA ARG A 35 8.02 9.54 6.84
C ARG A 35 6.61 9.23 6.33
N SER A 36 5.76 10.25 6.18
CA SER A 36 4.41 10.06 5.65
C SER A 36 4.43 9.50 4.23
N SER A 37 5.31 10.00 3.37
CA SER A 37 5.43 9.48 2.00
C SER A 37 5.92 8.02 1.96
N ALA A 38 6.87 7.65 2.81
CA ALA A 38 7.33 6.27 2.92
C ALA A 38 6.20 5.31 3.34
N ILE A 39 5.33 5.74 4.26
CA ILE A 39 4.16 4.96 4.70
C ILE A 39 3.20 4.72 3.55
N ILE A 40 2.76 5.78 2.85
CA ILE A 40 1.81 5.66 1.72
C ILE A 40 2.40 4.79 0.60
N TYR A 41 3.69 4.92 0.34
CA TYR A 41 4.38 4.11 -0.65
C TYR A 41 4.41 2.63 -0.25
N SER A 42 4.71 2.34 1.02
CA SER A 42 4.69 0.97 1.54
C SER A 42 3.31 0.33 1.41
N ILE A 43 2.24 1.06 1.75
CA ILE A 43 0.85 0.60 1.58
C ILE A 43 0.56 0.34 0.10
N THR A 44 0.96 1.27 -0.78
CA THR A 44 0.75 1.16 -2.23
C THR A 44 1.43 -0.07 -2.82
N GLU A 45 2.69 -0.31 -2.48
CA GLU A 45 3.44 -1.47 -2.97
C GLU A 45 2.88 -2.78 -2.40
N THR A 46 2.47 -2.79 -1.13
CA THR A 46 1.82 -3.95 -0.53
C THR A 46 0.48 -4.26 -1.23
N ALA A 47 -0.32 -3.24 -1.54
CA ALA A 47 -1.57 -3.41 -2.28
C ALA A 47 -1.34 -3.96 -3.70
N LYS A 48 -0.31 -3.48 -4.40
CA LYS A 48 0.08 -4.02 -5.72
C LYS A 48 0.49 -5.48 -5.64
N ALA A 49 1.29 -5.84 -4.62
CA ALA A 49 1.76 -7.21 -4.41
C ALA A 49 0.63 -8.20 -4.05
N ASN A 50 -0.51 -7.71 -3.55
CA ASN A 50 -1.70 -8.50 -3.23
C ASN A 50 -2.79 -8.40 -4.31
N ASP A 51 -2.46 -7.96 -5.53
CA ASP A 51 -3.39 -7.82 -6.65
C ASP A 51 -4.62 -6.95 -6.39
N LEU A 52 -4.45 -5.93 -5.55
CA LEU A 52 -5.49 -4.94 -5.29
C LEU A 52 -5.37 -3.75 -6.25
N LYS A 53 -6.51 -3.10 -6.51
CA LYS A 53 -6.54 -1.79 -7.13
C LYS A 53 -6.16 -0.75 -6.09
N VAL A 54 -5.02 -0.10 -6.31
CA VAL A 54 -4.38 0.78 -5.32
C VAL A 54 -5.28 1.94 -4.90
N TYR A 55 -5.94 2.58 -5.86
CA TYR A 55 -6.75 3.77 -5.59
C TYR A 55 -7.92 3.42 -4.66
N GLU A 56 -8.70 2.42 -5.03
CA GLU A 56 -9.88 1.96 -4.30
C GLU A 56 -9.51 1.41 -2.92
N TYR A 57 -8.36 0.72 -2.81
CA TYR A 57 -7.87 0.23 -1.52
C TYR A 57 -7.47 1.38 -0.57
N VAL A 58 -6.73 2.37 -1.08
CA VAL A 58 -6.33 3.53 -0.26
C VAL A 58 -7.54 4.37 0.13
N GLU A 59 -8.49 4.58 -0.79
CA GLU A 59 -9.76 5.26 -0.50
C GLU A 59 -10.54 4.54 0.59
N TYR A 60 -10.64 3.21 0.51
CA TYR A 60 -11.29 2.38 1.51
C TYR A 60 -10.62 2.52 2.89
N LEU A 61 -9.29 2.39 2.96
CA LEU A 61 -8.54 2.57 4.21
C LEU A 61 -8.75 3.95 4.83
N LEU A 62 -8.67 5.01 4.03
CA LEU A 62 -8.88 6.39 4.50
C LEU A 62 -10.31 6.67 4.92
N THR A 63 -11.28 5.85 4.48
CA THR A 63 -12.69 5.95 4.87
C THR A 63 -13.01 5.12 6.11
N GLU A 64 -12.40 3.94 6.24
CA GLU A 64 -12.72 2.99 7.32
C GLU A 64 -11.92 3.26 8.60
N ILE A 65 -10.62 3.58 8.50
CA ILE A 65 -9.77 3.82 9.68
C ILE A 65 -10.32 4.93 10.59
N PRO A 66 -10.79 6.09 10.10
CA PRO A 66 -11.33 7.14 10.97
C PRO A 66 -12.59 6.74 11.74
N LYS A 67 -13.34 5.73 11.27
CA LYS A 67 -14.54 5.24 11.97
C LYS A 67 -14.20 4.51 13.28
N HIS A 68 -12.95 4.06 13.40
CA HIS A 68 -12.43 3.30 14.53
C HIS A 68 -11.41 4.12 15.35
N GLU A 69 -11.36 5.45 15.19
CA GLU A 69 -10.37 6.30 15.88
C GLU A 69 -10.57 6.29 17.41
N ASP A 70 -11.82 6.18 17.86
CA ASP A 70 -12.19 6.09 19.28
C ASP A 70 -12.12 4.67 19.86
N ASP A 71 -11.91 3.66 19.00
CA ASP A 71 -11.86 2.26 19.43
C ASP A 71 -10.56 1.97 20.18
N THR A 72 -10.69 1.40 21.38
CA THR A 72 -9.52 0.94 22.16
C THR A 72 -8.94 -0.36 21.59
N ASN A 73 -9.78 -1.15 20.91
CA ASN A 73 -9.39 -2.41 20.28
C ASN A 73 -8.99 -2.19 18.81
N ARG A 74 -7.94 -2.86 18.36
CA ARG A 74 -7.37 -2.77 17.00
C ARG A 74 -7.62 -4.01 16.14
N ASP A 75 -8.44 -4.95 16.60
CA ASP A 75 -8.75 -6.17 15.87
C ASP A 75 -9.35 -5.89 14.48
N PHE A 76 -10.06 -4.77 14.30
CA PHE A 76 -10.59 -4.34 13.00
C PHE A 76 -9.50 -4.16 11.92
N LEU A 77 -8.24 -3.95 12.32
CA LEU A 77 -7.13 -3.84 11.38
C LEU A 77 -6.92 -5.14 10.59
N GLU A 78 -7.21 -6.30 11.18
CA GLU A 78 -7.08 -7.59 10.48
C GLU A 78 -7.97 -7.63 9.24
N ASP A 79 -9.15 -7.04 9.31
CA ASP A 79 -10.09 -6.96 8.20
C ASP A 79 -9.65 -5.98 7.09
N LEU A 80 -8.80 -5.01 7.43
CA LEU A 80 -8.27 -3.99 6.51
C LEU A 80 -6.98 -4.43 5.81
N LEU A 81 -6.35 -5.52 6.26
CA LEU A 81 -5.11 -6.03 5.67
C LEU A 81 -5.32 -6.42 4.20
N PRO A 82 -4.30 -6.28 3.34
CA PRO A 82 -4.45 -6.46 1.91
C PRO A 82 -4.75 -7.91 1.48
N TRP A 83 -4.50 -8.88 2.36
CA TRP A 83 -4.86 -10.30 2.18
C TRP A 83 -6.18 -10.68 2.87
N SER A 84 -6.87 -9.73 3.50
CA SER A 84 -8.11 -9.99 4.22
C SER A 84 -9.21 -10.51 3.26
N PRO A 85 -9.96 -11.56 3.65
CA PRO A 85 -11.13 -11.99 2.88
C PRO A 85 -12.25 -10.95 2.90
N ASN A 86 -12.31 -10.10 3.93
CA ASN A 86 -13.39 -9.15 4.19
C ASN A 86 -13.25 -7.84 3.39
N LEU A 87 -12.21 -7.70 2.57
CA LEU A 87 -12.04 -6.55 1.69
C LEU A 87 -13.16 -6.47 0.63
N PRO A 88 -13.66 -5.27 0.35
CA PRO A 88 -14.71 -5.09 -0.64
C PRO A 88 -14.22 -5.45 -2.05
N GLU A 89 -15.08 -6.11 -2.83
CA GLU A 89 -14.80 -6.59 -4.19
C GLU A 89 -14.28 -5.49 -5.13
N GLN A 90 -14.70 -4.25 -4.92
CA GLN A 90 -14.22 -3.10 -5.68
C GLN A 90 -12.70 -2.90 -5.61
N CYS A 91 -12.08 -3.26 -4.47
CA CYS A 91 -10.63 -3.18 -4.25
C CYS A 91 -9.88 -4.31 -4.93
N ARG A 92 -10.53 -5.44 -5.25
CA ARG A 92 -9.89 -6.55 -5.94
C ARG A 92 -9.77 -6.25 -7.42
N LYS A 93 -8.63 -6.57 -8.04
CA LYS A 93 -8.54 -6.53 -9.51
C LYS A 93 -9.43 -7.63 -10.09
N SER A 94 -10.39 -7.27 -10.92
CA SER A 94 -11.10 -8.27 -11.73
C SER A 94 -10.09 -8.93 -12.66
N ASN A 95 -9.93 -10.24 -12.56
CA ASN A 95 -8.99 -10.98 -13.39
C ASN A 95 -9.49 -10.99 -14.84
N LYS A 96 -9.16 -9.94 -15.61
CA LYS A 96 -9.54 -9.84 -17.03
C LYS A 96 -8.64 -10.69 -17.95
N TYR A 97 -7.86 -11.60 -17.38
CA TYR A 97 -7.03 -12.57 -18.11
C TYR A 97 -7.54 -13.99 -17.89
N GLU A 98 -8.84 -14.22 -18.12
CA GLU A 98 -9.28 -15.53 -18.62
C GLU A 98 -9.08 -15.55 -20.14
N VAL A 99 -8.15 -16.40 -20.57
CA VAL A 99 -8.01 -17.01 -21.91
C VAL A 99 -7.79 -16.07 -23.11
N LYS A 100 -6.55 -16.08 -23.63
CA LYS A 100 -6.27 -16.37 -25.04
C LYS A 100 -5.03 -17.25 -25.16
#